data_AF-A0A3D5FRL0-F1
#
_entry.id   AF-A0A3D5FRL0-F1
#
_cell.length_a   1.000
_cell.length_b   1.000
_cell.length_c   1.000
_cell.angle_alpha   90.00
_cell.angle_beta   90.00
_cell.angle_gamma   90.00
#
_symmetry.space_group_name_H-M   'P 1'
#
loop_
_entity.id
_entity.type
_entity.pdbx_description
1 polymer ?
#
loop_
_entity_poly.entity_id
_entity_poly.type
_entity_poly.pdbx_seq_one_letter_code
_entity_poly.pdbx_strand_id
1 'polypeptide(L)'
;MPKLTAKLREPAGVSRRRSPLTAGLPFAPGELRDPQRLVVRDAEGRLLPSSAETRATWPDGSIRWALLDAQVDVDAMDESELCIDYGHDVQPFPPSKSPLVATQRPDAIDVATGALLARVARSGPRLFISVSSERDEYLDLSSGASDLIAWDAEGNSFDGCVDELDVEEENPLRLVLRAQGGFDREGQRILSWIARICFFAHSATLRTYLTIVHDQDHPEVHLQRMTLALPLSFGEDAQATAGSPSGLWQFDEAVGVHRDAPLQMTQWNVERHRVTHSSPEITIDRRSNCTGWLQVADADRAVTLKVRRPWQSFPKRWWTNGRQIGLDLYADVSPLADTPDDEGGRRYTEIGYEPHPAHDEPLRMPQGMARTHELFLHFGAPDTSSVRVDQWGLSQEMPLLLQVPSQRFADTGVFGTFQPFRESLWPLELSLRRFCSSPNGRGFVNDGDVVQIERDPDGRQRTRTTENLAYDLPRSMLRQYVRSGDQRLMWEGEAAIMHLMDVDTCHHQTEHPEWIGGPYFEWSQNHHYSDTDEEKLSGPRTSHTWLGSLL
;
A
#
# COMPACT_ATOMS: atom_id res chain seq x y z
N MET A 1 12.70 16.66 32.85
CA MET A 1 12.11 15.78 31.82
C MET A 1 12.36 16.42 30.46
N PRO A 2 13.22 15.83 29.62
CA PRO A 2 13.36 16.27 28.25
C PRO A 2 12.05 16.01 27.48
N LYS A 3 11.76 16.88 26.50
CA LYS A 3 10.52 16.89 25.73
C LYS A 3 10.83 17.08 24.25
N LEU A 4 10.09 16.38 23.40
CA LEU A 4 10.09 16.58 21.96
C LEU A 4 8.69 16.99 21.52
N THR A 5 8.58 18.15 20.90
CA THR A 5 7.34 18.59 20.26
C THR A 5 7.33 18.15 18.81
N ALA A 6 6.25 17.49 18.38
CA ALA A 6 6.05 17.09 16.99
C ALA A 6 4.69 17.58 16.49
N LYS A 7 4.59 17.84 15.19
CA LYS A 7 3.36 18.28 14.55
C LYS A 7 2.66 17.14 13.84
N LEU A 8 1.35 17.16 13.85
CA LEU A 8 0.50 16.23 13.14
C LEU A 8 -0.50 17.05 12.33
N ARG A 9 -0.45 16.93 11.00
CA ARG A 9 -1.40 17.60 10.10
C ARG A 9 -2.31 16.55 9.47
N GLU A 10 -3.61 16.80 9.48
CA GLU A 10 -4.58 15.99 8.76
C GLU A 10 -4.57 16.36 7.27
N PRO A 11 -4.19 15.42 6.36
CA PRO A 11 -3.92 15.78 4.98
C PRO A 11 -5.10 15.61 4.02
N ALA A 12 -6.16 14.90 4.41
CA ALA A 12 -7.25 14.50 3.52
C ALA A 12 -8.52 15.37 3.65
N GLY A 13 -8.57 16.27 4.64
CA GLY A 13 -9.77 17.01 5.00
C GLY A 13 -10.84 16.15 5.70
N VAL A 14 -10.42 15.13 6.46
CA VAL A 14 -11.32 14.15 7.09
C VAL A 14 -11.09 14.07 8.59
N SER A 15 -12.16 13.93 9.36
CA SER A 15 -12.04 13.74 10.81
C SER A 15 -11.60 12.33 11.14
N ARG A 16 -10.64 12.19 12.04
CA ARG A 16 -10.08 10.90 12.45
C ARG A 16 -10.24 10.72 13.95
N ARG A 17 -10.62 9.52 14.35
CA ARG A 17 -10.82 9.14 15.76
C ARG A 17 -10.08 7.84 16.04
N ARG A 18 -9.33 7.80 17.14
CA ARG A 18 -8.45 6.70 17.54
C ARG A 18 -7.60 6.19 16.38
N SER A 19 -7.18 7.11 15.51
CA SER A 19 -6.49 6.77 14.28
C SER A 19 -5.11 6.21 14.62
N PRO A 20 -4.73 5.05 14.06
CA PRO A 20 -3.39 4.53 14.25
C PRO A 20 -2.35 5.51 13.70
N LEU A 21 -1.35 5.81 14.52
CA LEU A 21 -0.19 6.61 14.16
C LEU A 21 1.06 5.79 14.48
N THR A 22 1.87 5.51 13.47
CA THR A 22 3.16 4.82 13.62
C THR A 22 4.26 5.77 13.15
N ALA A 23 5.27 6.02 14.00
CA ALA A 23 6.34 6.97 13.70
C ALA A 23 7.70 6.52 14.25
N GLY A 24 8.75 6.69 13.45
CA GLY A 24 10.13 6.55 13.91
C GLY A 24 10.61 7.81 14.62
N LEU A 25 11.11 7.68 15.85
CA LEU A 25 11.61 8.79 16.65
C LEU A 25 13.13 8.67 16.89
N PRO A 26 13.91 9.72 16.56
CA PRO A 26 15.36 9.70 16.73
C PRO A 26 15.79 10.15 18.14
N PHE A 27 16.84 9.51 18.65
CA PHE A 27 17.46 9.83 19.94
C PHE A 27 18.99 9.89 19.84
N ALA A 28 19.58 10.82 20.58
CA ALA A 28 21.03 10.99 20.66
C ALA A 28 21.65 9.89 21.54
N PRO A 29 22.96 9.60 21.37
CA PRO A 29 23.67 8.69 22.27
C PRO A 29 23.48 9.07 23.75
N GLY A 30 23.08 8.09 24.56
CA GLY A 30 22.84 8.24 26.00
C GLY A 30 21.50 8.84 26.42
N GLU A 31 20.66 9.30 25.48
CA GLU A 31 19.45 10.07 25.79
C GLU A 31 18.28 9.21 26.28
N LEU A 32 18.08 8.04 25.65
CA LEU A 32 17.01 7.09 25.99
C LEU A 32 17.56 5.67 25.96
N ARG A 33 17.25 4.86 26.98
CA ARG A 33 17.69 3.46 27.07
C ARG A 33 16.54 2.45 27.20
N ASP A 34 15.36 2.94 27.58
CA ASP A 34 14.17 2.13 27.80
C ASP A 34 13.02 2.76 27.02
N PRO A 35 12.47 2.07 26.00
CA PRO A 35 11.39 2.63 25.18
C PRO A 35 10.09 2.82 25.97
N GLN A 36 9.90 2.11 27.11
CA GLN A 36 8.73 2.32 27.98
C GLN A 36 8.76 3.67 28.69
N ARG A 37 9.90 4.37 28.66
CA ARG A 37 10.06 5.73 29.19
C ARG A 37 9.73 6.80 28.15
N LEU A 38 8.93 6.47 27.14
CA LEU A 38 8.44 7.38 26.11
C LEU A 38 6.92 7.38 26.17
N VAL A 39 6.33 8.57 26.34
CA VAL A 39 4.87 8.74 26.33
C VAL A 39 4.45 9.93 25.49
N VAL A 40 3.24 9.87 24.94
CA VAL A 40 2.68 10.91 24.07
C VAL A 40 1.56 11.65 24.79
N ARG A 41 1.53 12.97 24.63
CA ARG A 41 0.45 13.84 25.09
C ARG A 41 -0.07 14.69 23.96
N ASP A 42 -1.35 15.02 24.03
CA ASP A 42 -1.95 16.03 23.16
C ASP A 42 -1.62 17.47 23.61
N ALA A 43 -2.15 18.44 22.87
CA ALA A 43 -1.96 19.87 23.14
C ALA A 43 -2.54 20.30 24.50
N GLU A 44 -3.55 19.60 25.02
CA GLU A 44 -4.13 19.84 26.35
C GLU A 44 -3.34 19.16 27.49
N GLY A 45 -2.29 18.40 27.17
CA GLY A 45 -1.46 17.65 28.10
C GLY A 45 -2.05 16.32 28.56
N ARG A 46 -3.16 15.88 27.95
CA ARG A 46 -3.77 14.56 28.21
C ARG A 46 -2.87 13.48 27.63
N LEU A 47 -2.74 12.39 28.37
CA LEU A 47 -1.93 11.24 27.96
C LEU A 47 -2.66 10.44 26.89
N LEU A 48 -2.01 10.18 25.75
CA LEU A 48 -2.56 9.38 24.66
C LEU A 48 -2.12 7.92 24.77
N PRO A 49 -2.95 6.95 24.32
CA PRO A 49 -2.51 5.56 24.19
C PRO A 49 -1.28 5.49 23.30
N SER A 50 -0.17 5.00 23.85
CA SER A 50 1.11 4.88 23.13
C SER A 50 1.90 3.65 23.57
N SER A 51 2.58 3.02 22.64
CA SER A 51 3.55 1.95 22.85
C SER A 51 4.80 2.26 22.03
N ALA A 52 5.98 1.97 22.57
CA ALA A 52 7.23 2.18 21.85
C ALA A 52 8.13 0.95 21.92
N GLU A 53 8.87 0.72 20.84
CA GLU A 53 9.82 -0.38 20.69
C GLU A 53 11.17 0.15 20.16
N THR A 54 12.27 -0.44 20.61
CA THR A 54 13.60 -0.13 20.07
C THR A 54 13.78 -0.74 18.67
N ARG A 55 14.07 0.08 17.66
CA ARG A 55 14.39 -0.39 16.29
C ARG A 55 15.88 -0.36 15.97
N ALA A 56 16.62 0.57 16.56
CA ALA A 56 18.07 0.62 16.42
C ALA A 56 18.72 1.17 17.69
N THR A 57 19.96 0.76 17.96
CA THR A 57 20.77 1.23 19.10
C THR A 57 22.08 1.84 18.64
N TRP A 58 22.61 2.74 19.47
CA TRP A 58 23.98 3.23 19.39
C TRP A 58 24.96 2.21 20.00
N PRO A 59 26.28 2.31 19.71
CA PRO A 59 27.28 1.43 20.30
C PRO A 59 27.32 1.43 21.85
N ASP A 60 26.83 2.48 22.50
CA ASP A 60 26.74 2.56 23.98
C ASP A 60 25.48 1.86 24.55
N GLY A 61 24.68 1.22 23.69
CA GLY A 61 23.43 0.54 24.02
C GLY A 61 22.23 1.47 24.25
N SER A 62 22.37 2.78 24.04
CA SER A 62 21.22 3.69 24.03
C SER A 62 20.42 3.56 22.72
N ILE A 63 19.16 3.93 22.77
CA ILE A 63 18.25 3.88 21.62
C ILE A 63 18.68 4.95 20.61
N ARG A 64 18.87 4.55 19.35
CA ARG A 64 19.09 5.44 18.19
C ARG A 64 17.76 5.76 17.50
N TRP A 65 16.93 4.74 17.33
CA TRP A 65 15.58 4.83 16.75
C TRP A 65 14.59 4.04 17.59
N ALA A 66 13.51 4.69 18.02
CA ALA A 66 12.34 4.04 18.57
C ALA A 66 11.20 4.05 17.55
N LEU A 67 10.46 2.95 17.41
CA LEU A 67 9.16 2.95 16.75
C LEU A 67 8.09 3.26 17.78
N LEU A 68 7.35 4.34 17.56
CA LEU A 68 6.19 4.75 18.34
C LEU A 68 4.93 4.32 17.62
N ASP A 69 4.06 3.57 18.30
CA ASP A 69 2.67 3.36 17.93
C ASP A 69 1.79 4.15 18.89
N ALA A 70 0.84 4.93 18.37
CA ALA A 70 -0.12 5.71 19.16
C ALA A 70 -1.51 5.70 18.51
N GLN A 71 -2.51 6.11 19.26
CA GLN A 71 -3.84 6.43 18.72
C GLN A 71 -4.17 7.90 18.96
N VAL A 72 -4.53 8.60 17.89
CA VAL A 72 -4.75 10.04 17.90
C VAL A 72 -6.14 10.40 17.38
N ASP A 73 -6.70 11.47 17.94
CA ASP A 73 -7.87 12.14 17.42
C ASP A 73 -7.40 13.43 16.73
N VAL A 74 -7.87 13.67 15.50
CA VAL A 74 -7.59 14.91 14.77
C VAL A 74 -8.80 15.27 13.91
N ASP A 75 -9.17 16.53 13.92
CA ASP A 75 -10.30 17.02 13.12
C ASP A 75 -9.90 17.27 11.66
N ALA A 76 -10.90 17.33 10.79
CA ALA A 76 -10.68 17.57 9.36
C ALA A 76 -9.89 18.87 9.14
N MET A 77 -8.83 18.80 8.32
CA MET A 77 -7.93 19.93 8.01
C MET A 77 -7.17 20.50 9.21
N ASP A 78 -7.23 19.87 10.38
CA ASP A 78 -6.62 20.39 11.59
C ASP A 78 -5.10 20.11 11.64
N GLU A 79 -4.39 20.92 12.41
CA GLU A 79 -2.99 20.74 12.78
C GLU A 79 -2.88 20.66 14.29
N SER A 80 -2.49 19.49 14.80
CA SER A 80 -2.32 19.23 16.23
C SER A 80 -0.85 19.16 16.61
N GLU A 81 -0.53 19.65 17.80
CA GLU A 81 0.79 19.50 18.40
C GLU A 81 0.79 18.33 19.39
N LEU A 82 1.74 17.40 19.24
CA LEU A 82 1.95 16.29 20.16
C LEU A 82 3.23 16.51 20.96
N CYS A 83 3.13 16.36 22.28
CA CYS A 83 4.27 16.43 23.18
C CYS A 83 4.72 15.01 23.55
N ILE A 84 5.96 14.68 23.20
CA ILE A 84 6.59 13.39 23.50
C ILE A 84 7.52 13.61 24.69
N ASP A 85 7.10 13.15 25.86
CA ASP A 85 7.92 13.14 27.06
C ASP A 85 8.78 11.87 27.05
N TYR A 86 10.08 12.00 27.33
CA TYR A 86 10.96 10.83 27.43
C TYR A 86 12.01 10.92 28.54
N GLY A 87 12.66 9.81 28.83
CA GLY A 87 13.82 9.73 29.74
C GLY A 87 13.48 9.16 31.12
N HIS A 88 14.50 9.02 31.97
CA HIS A 88 14.41 8.21 33.19
C HIS A 88 13.28 8.59 34.17
N ASP A 89 12.92 9.86 34.26
CA ASP A 89 11.87 10.38 35.14
C ASP A 89 10.45 10.12 34.60
N VAL A 90 10.31 9.75 33.34
CA VAL A 90 9.01 9.52 32.70
C VAL A 90 8.43 8.20 33.18
N GLN A 91 7.19 8.25 33.65
CA GLN A 91 6.45 7.04 33.99
C GLN A 91 5.88 6.43 32.72
N PRO A 92 5.97 5.10 32.55
CA PRO A 92 5.36 4.42 31.41
C PRO A 92 3.86 4.72 31.30
N PHE A 93 3.35 4.60 30.08
CA PHE A 93 1.90 4.63 29.87
C PHE A 93 1.26 3.52 30.73
N PRO A 94 0.19 3.80 31.50
CA PRO A 94 -0.42 2.81 32.37
C PRO A 94 -0.84 1.56 31.59
N PRO A 95 -0.56 0.35 32.08
CA PRO A 95 -0.99 -0.86 31.42
C PRO A 95 -2.52 -0.92 31.41
N SER A 96 -3.14 -0.56 30.27
CA SER A 96 -4.55 -0.80 30.01
C SER A 96 -4.73 -2.17 29.37
N LYS A 97 -5.78 -2.91 29.73
CA LYS A 97 -6.17 -4.11 28.96
C LYS A 97 -6.51 -3.67 27.54
N SER A 98 -5.63 -3.98 26.60
CA SER A 98 -5.92 -3.75 25.19
C SER A 98 -7.03 -4.69 24.75
N PRO A 99 -7.98 -4.23 23.91
CA PRO A 99 -8.88 -5.13 23.22
C PRO A 99 -8.19 -5.92 22.09
N LEU A 100 -6.97 -5.52 21.68
CA LEU A 100 -6.20 -6.18 20.64
C LEU A 100 -5.51 -7.42 21.21
N VAL A 101 -5.95 -8.60 20.80
CA VAL A 101 -5.45 -9.88 21.30
C VAL A 101 -5.35 -10.88 20.16
N ALA A 102 -4.19 -11.52 20.02
CA ALA A 102 -3.99 -12.67 19.15
C ALA A 102 -4.04 -13.99 19.96
N THR A 103 -4.96 -14.89 19.61
CA THR A 103 -5.05 -16.23 20.19
C THR A 103 -4.59 -17.26 19.17
N GLN A 104 -3.42 -17.84 19.40
CA GLN A 104 -2.87 -18.86 18.52
C GLN A 104 -3.61 -20.19 18.65
N ARG A 105 -3.99 -20.79 17.52
CA ARG A 105 -4.55 -22.13 17.40
C ARG A 105 -3.64 -23.00 16.50
N PRO A 106 -3.83 -24.33 16.49
CA PRO A 106 -3.07 -25.21 15.60
C PRO A 106 -3.26 -24.90 14.11
N ASP A 107 -4.46 -24.48 13.71
CA ASP A 107 -4.90 -24.30 12.32
C ASP A 107 -5.09 -22.82 11.91
N ALA A 108 -5.08 -21.90 12.88
CA ALA A 108 -5.38 -20.49 12.65
C ALA A 108 -4.79 -19.58 13.75
N ILE A 109 -4.91 -18.27 13.54
CA ILE A 109 -4.76 -17.25 14.59
C ILE A 109 -6.07 -16.45 14.66
N ASP A 110 -6.69 -16.43 15.83
CA ASP A 110 -7.87 -15.59 16.10
C ASP A 110 -7.41 -14.23 16.61
N VAL A 111 -7.78 -13.15 15.93
CA VAL A 111 -7.48 -11.77 16.31
C VAL A 111 -8.75 -11.07 16.74
N ALA A 112 -8.76 -10.58 17.98
CA ALA A 112 -9.75 -9.62 18.44
C ALA A 112 -9.15 -8.22 18.38
N THR A 113 -9.85 -7.24 17.81
CA THR A 113 -9.43 -5.82 17.83
C THR A 113 -10.24 -4.99 18.82
N GLY A 114 -11.36 -5.52 19.32
CA GLY A 114 -12.38 -4.78 20.08
C GLY A 114 -13.48 -4.18 19.22
N ALA A 115 -13.29 -4.09 17.91
CA ALA A 115 -14.34 -3.78 16.94
C ALA A 115 -14.63 -4.97 16.00
N LEU A 116 -13.68 -5.90 15.89
CA LEU A 116 -13.73 -7.05 14.98
C LEU A 116 -13.14 -8.30 15.65
N LEU A 117 -13.62 -9.47 15.23
CA LEU A 117 -12.99 -10.78 15.42
C LEU A 117 -12.64 -11.34 14.05
N ALA A 118 -11.37 -11.63 13.79
CA ALA A 118 -10.91 -12.24 12.55
C ALA A 118 -10.22 -13.58 12.84
N ARG A 119 -10.50 -14.60 12.04
CA ARG A 119 -9.77 -15.87 12.04
C ARG A 119 -8.95 -15.98 10.77
N VAL A 120 -7.63 -15.97 10.89
CA VAL A 120 -6.69 -16.06 9.78
C VAL A 120 -6.09 -17.46 9.75
N ALA A 121 -6.13 -18.12 8.59
CA ALA A 121 -5.69 -19.51 8.45
C ALA A 121 -4.15 -19.62 8.50
N ARG A 122 -3.64 -20.69 9.11
CA ARG A 122 -2.22 -21.06 9.01
C ARG A 122 -1.88 -21.81 7.73
N SER A 123 -2.88 -22.39 7.06
CA SER A 123 -2.70 -23.18 5.85
C SER A 123 -4.01 -23.32 5.07
N GLY A 124 -3.93 -23.58 3.77
CA GLY A 124 -5.09 -23.92 2.92
C GLY A 124 -5.49 -22.79 1.94
N PRO A 125 -6.63 -22.90 1.24
CA PRO A 125 -6.96 -22.00 0.13
C PRO A 125 -7.39 -20.58 0.57
N ARG A 126 -7.76 -20.42 1.85
CA ARG A 126 -8.30 -19.17 2.40
C ARG A 126 -7.28 -18.54 3.33
N LEU A 127 -7.03 -17.25 3.18
CA LEU A 127 -6.32 -16.44 4.16
C LEU A 127 -7.25 -16.05 5.31
N PHE A 128 -8.46 -15.56 5.00
CA PHE A 128 -9.47 -15.21 5.99
C PHE A 128 -10.56 -16.28 6.05
N ILE A 129 -10.64 -17.00 7.17
CA ILE A 129 -11.67 -18.03 7.38
C ILE A 129 -12.98 -17.38 7.82
N SER A 130 -12.91 -16.43 8.76
CA SER A 130 -14.05 -15.74 9.36
C SER A 130 -13.63 -14.32 9.68
N VAL A 131 -14.55 -13.38 9.47
CA VAL A 131 -14.43 -12.00 9.94
C VAL A 131 -15.81 -11.61 10.45
N SER A 132 -15.90 -11.25 11.73
CA SER A 132 -17.18 -10.93 12.36
C SER A 132 -17.10 -9.73 13.29
N SER A 133 -18.22 -9.06 13.50
CA SER A 133 -18.40 -8.07 14.56
C SER A 133 -19.69 -8.38 15.31
N GLU A 134 -19.65 -8.37 16.64
CA GLU A 134 -20.78 -8.76 17.51
C GLU A 134 -21.43 -10.12 17.16
N ARG A 135 -22.47 -10.11 16.29
CA ARG A 135 -23.20 -11.30 15.82
C ARG A 135 -23.16 -11.45 14.30
N ASP A 136 -22.55 -10.51 13.59
CA ASP A 136 -22.53 -10.44 12.14
C ASP A 136 -21.26 -11.08 11.61
N GLU A 137 -21.40 -12.22 10.92
CA GLU A 137 -20.33 -12.79 10.11
C GLU A 137 -20.35 -12.11 8.73
N TYR A 138 -19.21 -11.62 8.25
CA TYR A 138 -19.11 -10.96 6.95
C TYR A 138 -18.73 -11.92 5.82
N LEU A 139 -18.08 -13.04 6.14
CA LEU A 139 -17.56 -13.98 5.14
C LEU A 139 -18.41 -15.26 5.06
N ASP A 140 -18.55 -15.83 3.85
CA ASP A 140 -19.18 -17.14 3.69
C ASP A 140 -18.24 -18.25 4.17
N LEU A 141 -18.56 -18.79 5.35
CA LEU A 141 -17.81 -19.86 6.02
C LEU A 141 -17.89 -21.21 5.29
N SER A 142 -18.86 -21.38 4.38
CA SER A 142 -19.02 -22.60 3.59
C SER A 142 -18.17 -22.61 2.32
N SER A 143 -17.63 -21.45 1.93
CA SER A 143 -16.84 -21.32 0.71
C SER A 143 -15.43 -21.89 0.87
N GLY A 144 -15.11 -22.88 0.03
CA GLY A 144 -13.74 -23.39 -0.14
C GLY A 144 -12.95 -22.72 -1.26
N ALA A 145 -13.49 -21.69 -1.92
CA ALA A 145 -12.83 -21.01 -3.04
C ALA A 145 -11.62 -20.21 -2.56
N SER A 146 -10.48 -20.31 -3.26
CA SER A 146 -9.24 -19.63 -2.90
C SER A 146 -9.43 -18.11 -2.83
N ASP A 147 -8.84 -17.46 -1.81
CA ASP A 147 -8.90 -16.00 -1.68
C ASP A 147 -8.06 -15.31 -2.77
N LEU A 148 -7.00 -15.97 -3.24
CA LEU A 148 -6.10 -15.50 -4.29
C LEU A 148 -6.15 -16.46 -5.46
N ILE A 149 -6.18 -15.95 -6.70
CA ILE A 149 -6.10 -16.75 -7.93
C ILE A 149 -5.30 -15.98 -8.98
N ALA A 150 -4.44 -16.67 -9.73
CA ALA A 150 -3.71 -16.12 -10.86
C ALA A 150 -4.07 -16.88 -12.15
N TRP A 151 -3.99 -16.19 -13.29
CA TRP A 151 -4.14 -16.79 -14.62
C TRP A 151 -2.89 -16.49 -15.44
N ASP A 152 -2.32 -17.52 -16.06
CA ASP A 152 -1.22 -17.35 -17.03
C ASP A 152 -1.74 -16.84 -18.39
N ALA A 153 -0.82 -16.60 -19.33
CA ALA A 153 -1.14 -16.14 -20.68
C ALA A 153 -1.98 -17.15 -21.50
N GLU A 154 -1.89 -18.43 -21.16
CA GLU A 154 -2.66 -19.52 -21.77
C GLU A 154 -4.08 -19.67 -21.17
N GLY A 155 -4.40 -18.89 -20.13
CA GLY A 155 -5.70 -18.89 -19.45
C GLY A 155 -5.86 -19.98 -18.38
N ASN A 156 -4.77 -20.65 -18.00
CA ASN A 156 -4.76 -21.61 -16.90
C ASN A 156 -4.86 -20.90 -15.56
N SER A 157 -5.73 -21.38 -14.67
CA SER A 157 -5.86 -20.84 -13.32
C SER A 157 -4.99 -21.57 -12.30
N PHE A 158 -4.36 -20.80 -11.41
CA PHE A 158 -3.56 -21.27 -10.30
C PHE A 158 -4.18 -20.77 -8.99
N ASP A 159 -4.54 -21.70 -8.12
CA ASP A 159 -5.19 -21.41 -6.84
C ASP A 159 -4.15 -20.93 -5.83
N GLY A 160 -4.44 -19.84 -5.16
CA GLY A 160 -3.66 -19.36 -4.03
C GLY A 160 -3.81 -20.30 -2.83
N CYS A 161 -2.71 -20.73 -2.25
CA CYS A 161 -2.72 -21.45 -0.98
C CYS A 161 -1.82 -20.76 0.05
N VAL A 162 -2.27 -20.76 1.30
CA VAL A 162 -1.51 -20.36 2.48
C VAL A 162 -0.65 -21.56 2.89
N ASP A 163 0.64 -21.34 3.07
CA ASP A 163 1.59 -22.33 3.57
C ASP A 163 1.87 -22.13 5.07
N GLU A 164 1.96 -20.86 5.50
CA GLU A 164 2.27 -20.50 6.88
C GLU A 164 1.72 -19.13 7.30
N LEU A 165 1.57 -18.94 8.61
CA LEU A 165 1.11 -17.71 9.24
C LEU A 165 1.76 -17.55 10.62
N ASP A 166 2.39 -16.41 10.88
CA ASP A 166 3.00 -16.10 12.16
C ASP A 166 2.66 -14.69 12.64
N VAL A 167 2.79 -14.47 13.95
CA VAL A 167 2.78 -13.12 14.53
C VAL A 167 4.16 -12.52 14.30
N GLU A 168 4.25 -11.49 13.44
CA GLU A 168 5.51 -10.80 13.11
C GLU A 168 5.78 -9.68 14.13
N GLU A 169 4.76 -8.88 14.48
CA GLU A 169 4.87 -7.82 15.48
C GLU A 169 3.61 -7.78 16.37
N GLU A 170 3.77 -7.52 17.66
CA GLU A 170 2.64 -7.41 18.60
C GLU A 170 2.92 -6.37 19.68
N ASN A 171 1.99 -5.43 19.84
CA ASN A 171 1.90 -4.54 20.99
C ASN A 171 0.43 -4.20 21.30
N PRO A 172 0.15 -3.47 22.41
CA PRO A 172 -1.23 -3.15 22.80
C PRO A 172 -2.06 -2.37 21.77
N LEU A 173 -1.46 -1.75 20.75
CA LEU A 173 -2.17 -0.90 19.77
C LEU A 173 -2.13 -1.46 18.34
N ARG A 174 -1.11 -2.26 18.01
CA ARG A 174 -0.86 -2.79 16.67
C ARG A 174 -0.37 -4.24 16.73
N LEU A 175 -0.92 -5.05 15.83
CA LEU A 175 -0.56 -6.44 15.62
C LEU A 175 -0.32 -6.65 14.12
N VAL A 176 0.75 -7.32 13.76
CA VAL A 176 1.06 -7.70 12.37
C VAL A 176 1.15 -9.21 12.29
N LEU A 177 0.29 -9.82 11.48
CA LEU A 177 0.43 -11.20 11.07
C LEU A 177 1.13 -11.26 9.71
N ARG A 178 2.12 -12.13 9.56
CA ARG A 178 2.78 -12.44 8.29
C ARG A 178 2.34 -13.80 7.81
N ALA A 179 1.58 -13.83 6.72
CA ALA A 179 1.24 -15.04 5.99
C ALA A 179 2.13 -15.18 4.77
N GLN A 180 2.42 -16.42 4.39
CA GLN A 180 3.11 -16.77 3.15
C GLN A 180 2.40 -17.89 2.44
N GLY A 181 2.55 -17.93 1.13
CA GLY A 181 1.92 -18.92 0.28
C GLY A 181 2.36 -18.80 -1.17
N GLY A 182 1.63 -19.45 -2.06
CA GLY A 182 1.88 -19.35 -3.50
C GLY A 182 0.64 -19.62 -4.35
N PHE A 183 0.83 -19.54 -5.66
CA PHE A 183 -0.18 -19.89 -6.65
C PHE A 183 0.17 -21.24 -7.26
N ASP A 184 -0.66 -22.24 -6.98
CA ASP A 184 -0.41 -23.63 -7.30
C ASP A 184 -1.46 -24.22 -8.23
N ARG A 185 -1.01 -25.11 -9.12
CA ARG A 185 -1.87 -25.98 -9.91
C ARG A 185 -1.22 -27.34 -10.05
N GLU A 186 -1.93 -28.40 -9.67
CA GLU A 186 -1.45 -29.79 -9.84
C GLU A 186 -0.04 -30.05 -9.23
N GLY A 187 0.31 -29.32 -8.16
CA GLY A 187 1.60 -29.39 -7.49
C GLY A 187 2.71 -28.54 -8.12
N GLN A 188 2.42 -27.78 -9.17
CA GLN A 188 3.31 -26.79 -9.75
C GLN A 188 2.98 -25.40 -9.23
N ARG A 189 3.97 -24.74 -8.62
CA ARG A 189 3.92 -23.35 -8.21
C ARG A 189 4.42 -22.45 -9.34
N ILE A 190 3.74 -21.33 -9.58
CA ILE A 190 4.18 -20.33 -10.56
C ILE A 190 4.75 -19.05 -9.94
N LEU A 191 4.26 -18.67 -8.76
CA LEU A 191 4.68 -17.49 -8.01
C LEU A 191 4.39 -17.71 -6.53
N SER A 192 5.17 -17.08 -5.65
CA SER A 192 4.90 -16.99 -4.22
C SER A 192 4.29 -15.65 -3.85
N TRP A 193 3.64 -15.58 -2.69
CA TRP A 193 3.12 -14.33 -2.13
C TRP A 193 3.37 -14.23 -0.62
N ILE A 194 3.47 -13.00 -0.14
CA ILE A 194 3.62 -12.65 1.28
C ILE A 194 2.54 -11.63 1.63
N ALA A 195 1.72 -11.91 2.64
CA ALA A 195 0.73 -10.97 3.14
C ALA A 195 1.05 -10.53 4.57
N ARG A 196 1.29 -9.23 4.79
CA ARG A 196 1.41 -8.63 6.12
C ARG A 196 0.12 -7.94 6.50
N ILE A 197 -0.66 -8.57 7.37
CA ILE A 197 -1.99 -8.12 7.80
C ILE A 197 -1.84 -7.38 9.13
N CYS A 198 -2.07 -6.07 9.09
CA CYS A 198 -2.00 -5.17 10.23
C CYS A 198 -3.39 -4.97 10.83
N PHE A 199 -3.51 -5.32 12.11
CA PHE A 199 -4.68 -5.07 12.96
C PHE A 199 -4.36 -3.97 13.97
N PHE A 200 -5.37 -3.16 14.29
CA PHE A 200 -5.23 -2.05 15.21
C PHE A 200 -6.30 -2.09 16.30
N ALA A 201 -5.94 -1.75 17.53
CA ALA A 201 -6.89 -1.70 18.64
C ALA A 201 -8.07 -0.77 18.31
N HIS A 202 -9.30 -1.21 18.64
CA HIS A 202 -10.55 -0.50 18.37
C HIS A 202 -10.87 -0.24 16.88
N SER A 203 -10.15 -0.85 15.93
CA SER A 203 -10.38 -0.69 14.50
C SER A 203 -11.14 -1.86 13.89
N ALA A 204 -12.10 -1.56 13.02
CA ALA A 204 -12.72 -2.52 12.11
C ALA A 204 -12.12 -2.45 10.68
N THR A 205 -11.09 -1.62 10.50
CA THR A 205 -10.24 -1.60 9.30
C THR A 205 -8.96 -2.36 9.56
N LEU A 206 -8.62 -3.26 8.65
CA LEU A 206 -7.31 -3.90 8.56
C LEU A 206 -6.56 -3.39 7.33
N ARG A 207 -5.23 -3.29 7.46
CA ARG A 207 -4.32 -2.92 6.38
C ARG A 207 -3.48 -4.13 5.99
N THR A 208 -3.40 -4.44 4.71
CA THR A 208 -2.64 -5.59 4.21
C THR A 208 -1.64 -5.14 3.16
N TYR A 209 -0.37 -5.45 3.37
CA TYR A 209 0.63 -5.43 2.30
C TYR A 209 0.68 -6.81 1.67
N LEU A 210 0.31 -6.93 0.40
CA LEU A 210 0.38 -8.17 -0.37
C LEU A 210 1.49 -8.06 -1.40
N THR A 211 2.57 -8.80 -1.19
CA THR A 211 3.73 -8.88 -2.08
C THR A 211 3.64 -10.15 -2.91
N ILE A 212 3.66 -10.02 -4.24
CA ILE A 212 3.83 -11.14 -5.18
C ILE A 212 5.30 -11.23 -5.53
N VAL A 213 5.88 -12.43 -5.56
CA VAL A 213 7.30 -12.64 -5.86
C VAL A 213 7.45 -13.76 -6.90
N HIS A 214 8.23 -13.52 -7.93
CA HIS A 214 8.66 -14.57 -8.84
C HIS A 214 9.93 -15.24 -8.31
N ASP A 215 9.75 -16.37 -7.63
CA ASP A 215 10.80 -17.17 -6.96
C ASP A 215 10.88 -18.61 -7.51
N GLN A 216 10.43 -18.82 -8.75
CA GLN A 216 10.41 -20.11 -9.41
C GLN A 216 11.57 -20.26 -10.39
N ASP A 217 11.96 -21.49 -10.72
CA ASP A 217 13.11 -21.81 -11.58
C ASP A 217 12.82 -21.65 -13.08
N HIS A 218 12.24 -20.50 -13.45
CA HIS A 218 11.97 -20.07 -14.81
C HIS A 218 12.39 -18.62 -14.97
N PRO A 219 12.91 -18.22 -16.15
CA PRO A 219 13.40 -16.85 -16.35
C PRO A 219 12.30 -15.80 -16.27
N GLU A 220 11.06 -16.15 -16.61
CA GLU A 220 9.90 -15.26 -16.60
C GLU A 220 8.59 -16.04 -16.47
N VAL A 221 7.55 -15.34 -15.99
CA VAL A 221 6.16 -15.79 -15.98
C VAL A 221 5.31 -14.71 -16.64
N HIS A 222 4.37 -15.12 -17.50
CA HIS A 222 3.41 -14.23 -18.15
C HIS A 222 2.03 -14.40 -17.52
N LEU A 223 1.51 -13.35 -16.90
CA LEU A 223 0.24 -13.36 -16.17
C LEU A 223 -0.82 -12.56 -16.92
N GLN A 224 -1.93 -13.19 -17.28
CA GLN A 224 -3.07 -12.48 -17.82
C GLN A 224 -3.82 -11.71 -16.73
N ARG A 225 -3.92 -12.28 -15.51
CA ARG A 225 -4.70 -11.70 -14.41
C ARG A 225 -4.25 -12.22 -13.06
N MET A 226 -4.36 -11.39 -12.02
CA MET A 226 -4.22 -11.80 -10.62
C MET A 226 -5.33 -11.18 -9.79
N THR A 227 -6.03 -11.98 -8.98
CA THR A 227 -7.21 -11.55 -8.23
C THR A 227 -7.10 -11.92 -6.76
N LEU A 228 -7.46 -10.99 -5.88
CA LEU A 228 -7.90 -11.23 -4.50
C LEU A 228 -9.42 -11.12 -4.45
N ALA A 229 -10.13 -12.14 -3.97
CA ALA A 229 -11.58 -12.13 -3.84
C ALA A 229 -12.04 -12.80 -2.54
N LEU A 230 -12.83 -12.07 -1.76
CA LEU A 230 -13.38 -12.58 -0.51
C LEU A 230 -14.87 -12.96 -0.71
N PRO A 231 -15.28 -14.17 -0.35
CA PRO A 231 -16.68 -14.57 -0.38
C PRO A 231 -17.43 -13.97 0.81
N LEU A 232 -18.57 -13.36 0.51
CA LEU A 232 -19.43 -12.63 1.44
C LEU A 232 -20.60 -13.49 1.87
N SER A 233 -20.97 -13.40 3.14
CA SER A 233 -22.18 -14.03 3.70
C SER A 233 -23.47 -13.25 3.42
N PHE A 234 -23.44 -12.30 2.48
CA PHE A 234 -24.54 -11.37 2.21
C PHE A 234 -25.67 -12.06 1.43
N GLY A 235 -26.89 -11.51 1.60
CA GLY A 235 -28.11 -12.00 0.98
C GLY A 235 -28.23 -11.62 -0.51
N GLU A 236 -29.40 -11.88 -1.10
CA GLU A 236 -29.69 -11.55 -2.51
C GLU A 236 -29.92 -10.05 -2.75
N ASP A 237 -30.25 -9.30 -1.70
CA ASP A 237 -30.55 -7.86 -1.77
C ASP A 237 -29.30 -6.98 -1.65
N ALA A 238 -28.10 -7.56 -1.81
CA ALA A 238 -26.83 -6.85 -1.70
C ALA A 238 -26.77 -5.68 -2.70
N GLN A 239 -26.27 -4.55 -2.23
CA GLN A 239 -26.01 -3.35 -3.00
C GLN A 239 -24.51 -3.09 -3.09
N ALA A 240 -24.07 -2.43 -4.16
CA ALA A 240 -22.68 -2.05 -4.32
C ALA A 240 -22.53 -0.62 -4.82
N THR A 241 -21.46 0.02 -4.37
CA THR A 241 -21.07 1.37 -4.78
C THR A 241 -19.56 1.41 -5.00
N ALA A 242 -19.12 2.01 -6.09
CA ALA A 242 -17.71 2.13 -6.44
C ALA A 242 -17.21 3.57 -6.28
N GLY A 243 -15.93 3.73 -5.96
CA GLY A 243 -15.19 4.98 -5.91
C GLY A 243 -14.94 5.57 -7.30
N SER A 244 -16.02 5.86 -8.02
CA SER A 244 -16.02 6.31 -9.40
C SER A 244 -16.58 7.74 -9.50
N PRO A 245 -15.75 8.77 -9.23
CA PRO A 245 -16.24 10.13 -9.19
C PRO A 245 -16.50 10.66 -10.60
N SER A 246 -17.69 11.23 -10.79
CA SER A 246 -18.00 12.18 -11.85
C SER A 246 -17.66 13.60 -11.40
N GLY A 247 -17.44 14.51 -12.38
CA GLY A 247 -17.42 15.97 -12.18
C GLY A 247 -16.91 16.47 -10.82
N LEU A 248 -17.76 17.17 -10.07
CA LEU A 248 -17.48 17.77 -8.76
C LEU A 248 -17.33 16.73 -7.61
N TRP A 249 -16.65 15.60 -7.85
CA TRP A 249 -16.53 14.48 -6.89
C TRP A 249 -17.87 13.87 -6.49
N GLN A 250 -18.80 13.80 -7.45
CA GLN A 250 -20.09 13.14 -7.26
C GLN A 250 -19.97 11.67 -7.65
N PHE A 251 -20.40 10.78 -6.76
CA PHE A 251 -20.38 9.34 -7.02
C PHE A 251 -21.74 8.85 -7.50
N ASP A 252 -21.73 7.76 -8.25
CA ASP A 252 -22.97 7.08 -8.63
C ASP A 252 -23.71 6.53 -7.40
N GLU A 253 -25.02 6.38 -7.54
CA GLU A 253 -25.85 5.71 -6.54
C GLU A 253 -25.50 4.21 -6.44
N ALA A 254 -25.82 3.61 -5.30
CA ALA A 254 -25.68 2.18 -5.12
C ALA A 254 -26.59 1.41 -6.09
N VAL A 255 -26.09 0.29 -6.62
CA VAL A 255 -26.83 -0.62 -7.49
C VAL A 255 -26.96 -1.99 -6.86
N GLY A 256 -28.09 -2.67 -7.12
CA GLY A 256 -28.30 -4.02 -6.63
C GLY A 256 -27.43 -5.02 -7.39
N VAL A 257 -26.69 -5.86 -6.67
CA VAL A 257 -25.71 -6.79 -7.23
C VAL A 257 -26.04 -8.23 -6.87
N HIS A 258 -25.96 -9.11 -7.87
CA HIS A 258 -26.11 -10.55 -7.73
C HIS A 258 -25.26 -11.26 -8.81
N ARG A 259 -25.26 -12.60 -8.83
CA ARG A 259 -24.38 -13.37 -9.72
C ARG A 259 -24.55 -13.01 -11.20
N ASP A 260 -25.78 -12.70 -11.61
CA ASP A 260 -26.13 -12.32 -12.98
C ASP A 260 -26.07 -10.80 -13.22
N ALA A 261 -25.85 -10.01 -12.16
CA ALA A 261 -25.70 -8.56 -12.18
C ALA A 261 -24.42 -8.10 -11.44
N PRO A 262 -23.21 -8.47 -11.90
CA PRO A 262 -21.99 -7.95 -11.30
C PRO A 262 -21.79 -6.47 -11.59
N LEU A 263 -21.19 -5.76 -10.63
CA LEU A 263 -20.62 -4.43 -10.79
C LEU A 263 -19.10 -4.55 -10.96
N GLN A 264 -18.53 -3.83 -11.92
CA GLN A 264 -17.08 -3.73 -12.12
C GLN A 264 -16.67 -2.28 -12.31
N MET A 265 -15.55 -1.89 -11.71
CA MET A 265 -14.87 -0.64 -11.96
C MET A 265 -13.42 -0.94 -12.37
N THR A 266 -13.04 -0.58 -13.59
CA THR A 266 -11.71 -0.86 -14.14
C THR A 266 -10.97 0.44 -14.41
N GLN A 267 -9.78 0.60 -13.82
CA GLN A 267 -8.82 1.64 -14.15
C GLN A 267 -7.74 0.99 -15.01
N TRP A 268 -7.79 1.18 -16.32
CA TRP A 268 -6.90 0.50 -17.26
C TRP A 268 -5.75 1.37 -17.77
N ASN A 269 -5.81 2.68 -17.56
CA ASN A 269 -4.77 3.63 -17.93
C ASN A 269 -4.74 4.83 -16.96
N VAL A 270 -3.87 5.82 -17.12
CA VAL A 270 -3.78 6.97 -16.17
C VAL A 270 -4.86 8.03 -16.38
N GLU A 271 -5.61 7.97 -17.46
CA GLU A 271 -6.58 9.01 -17.81
C GLU A 271 -8.01 8.61 -17.49
N ARG A 272 -8.30 7.30 -17.48
CA ARG A 272 -9.66 6.79 -17.58
C ARG A 272 -9.94 5.61 -16.67
N HIS A 273 -11.19 5.55 -16.24
CA HIS A 273 -11.78 4.35 -15.68
C HIS A 273 -13.20 4.15 -16.20
N ARG A 274 -13.67 2.90 -16.11
CA ARG A 274 -14.95 2.44 -16.66
C ARG A 274 -15.69 1.72 -15.55
N VAL A 275 -16.97 2.02 -15.44
CA VAL A 275 -17.89 1.26 -14.59
C VAL A 275 -18.83 0.48 -15.49
N THR A 276 -18.97 -0.82 -15.24
CA THR A 276 -19.96 -1.66 -15.91
C THR A 276 -20.85 -2.37 -14.91
N HIS A 277 -22.12 -2.54 -15.27
CA HIS A 277 -23.11 -3.34 -14.55
C HIS A 277 -23.99 -4.04 -15.59
N SER A 278 -24.36 -5.29 -15.39
CA SER A 278 -25.11 -6.04 -16.43
C SER A 278 -26.64 -5.97 -16.32
N SER A 279 -27.21 -5.61 -15.15
CA SER A 279 -28.68 -5.52 -15.00
C SER A 279 -29.12 -4.55 -13.89
N PRO A 280 -29.50 -3.29 -14.21
CA PRO A 280 -29.60 -2.75 -15.56
C PRO A 280 -28.23 -2.66 -16.22
N GLU A 281 -28.20 -2.77 -17.54
CA GLU A 281 -26.98 -2.57 -18.31
C GLU A 281 -26.52 -1.12 -18.16
N ILE A 282 -25.38 -0.94 -17.51
CA ILE A 282 -24.72 0.34 -17.31
C ILE A 282 -23.31 0.19 -17.86
N THR A 283 -22.88 1.12 -18.70
CA THR A 283 -21.48 1.32 -19.05
C THR A 283 -21.20 2.81 -18.97
N ILE A 284 -20.33 3.20 -18.04
CA ILE A 284 -19.96 4.59 -17.82
C ILE A 284 -18.45 4.69 -18.00
N ASP A 285 -18.03 5.43 -19.02
CA ASP A 285 -16.65 5.81 -19.23
C ASP A 285 -16.37 7.19 -18.64
N ARG A 286 -15.26 7.29 -17.90
CA ARG A 286 -14.85 8.52 -17.23
C ARG A 286 -13.41 8.83 -17.58
N ARG A 287 -13.15 10.03 -18.08
CA ARG A 287 -11.81 10.63 -18.16
C ARG A 287 -11.40 11.28 -16.84
N SER A 288 -11.47 10.49 -15.77
CA SER A 288 -10.96 10.80 -14.44
C SER A 288 -10.34 9.53 -13.86
N ASN A 289 -9.61 9.67 -12.76
CA ASN A 289 -9.12 8.52 -12.01
C ASN A 289 -10.18 8.06 -11.01
N CYS A 290 -10.35 6.74 -10.88
CA CYS A 290 -11.10 6.18 -9.76
C CYS A 290 -10.37 6.49 -8.44
N THR A 291 -11.13 6.57 -7.35
CA THR A 291 -10.58 6.72 -6.00
C THR A 291 -10.20 5.37 -5.38
N GLY A 292 -10.47 4.26 -6.08
CA GLY A 292 -9.89 2.95 -5.79
C GLY A 292 -10.53 2.18 -4.65
N TRP A 293 -11.81 2.43 -4.35
CA TRP A 293 -12.59 1.66 -3.39
C TRP A 293 -13.87 1.06 -4.00
N LEU A 294 -14.35 -0.02 -3.39
CA LEU A 294 -15.64 -0.66 -3.66
C LEU A 294 -16.27 -1.05 -2.32
N GLN A 295 -17.52 -0.64 -2.09
CA GLN A 295 -18.32 -1.11 -0.96
C GLN A 295 -19.37 -2.08 -1.49
N VAL A 296 -19.52 -3.21 -0.81
CA VAL A 296 -20.66 -4.12 -0.94
C VAL A 296 -21.38 -4.15 0.40
N ALA A 297 -22.70 -4.08 0.39
CA ALA A 297 -23.51 -3.97 1.60
C ALA A 297 -24.84 -4.70 1.48
N ASP A 298 -25.35 -5.21 2.59
CA ASP A 298 -26.77 -5.53 2.76
C ASP A 298 -27.44 -4.51 3.70
N ALA A 299 -28.59 -4.86 4.28
CA ALA A 299 -29.32 -3.95 5.18
C ALA A 299 -28.54 -3.57 6.45
N ASP A 300 -27.69 -4.46 6.95
CA ASP A 300 -27.08 -4.35 8.27
C ASP A 300 -25.55 -4.31 8.22
N ARG A 301 -24.95 -4.86 7.16
CA ARG A 301 -23.52 -5.15 7.07
C ARG A 301 -22.92 -4.60 5.78
N ALA A 302 -21.66 -4.18 5.84
CA ALA A 302 -20.88 -3.80 4.68
C ALA A 302 -19.42 -4.25 4.78
N VAL A 303 -18.85 -4.57 3.62
CA VAL A 303 -17.41 -4.73 3.41
C VAL A 303 -16.96 -3.71 2.39
N THR A 304 -15.98 -2.90 2.74
CA THR A 304 -15.35 -1.92 1.83
C THR A 304 -13.91 -2.30 1.59
N LEU A 305 -13.53 -2.46 0.32
CA LEU A 305 -12.17 -2.73 -0.13
C LEU A 305 -11.59 -1.45 -0.75
N LYS A 306 -10.36 -1.08 -0.38
CA LYS A 306 -9.59 0.04 -0.94
C LYS A 306 -8.17 -0.39 -1.30
N VAL A 307 -7.63 0.16 -2.38
CA VAL A 307 -6.20 0.03 -2.75
C VAL A 307 -5.56 1.40 -2.73
N ARG A 308 -4.38 1.54 -2.11
CA ARG A 308 -3.61 2.78 -2.17
C ARG A 308 -2.99 2.96 -3.56
N ARG A 309 -2.88 4.21 -4.03
CA ARG A 309 -2.33 4.55 -5.36
C ARG A 309 -3.03 3.78 -6.50
N PRO A 310 -4.37 3.81 -6.57
CA PRO A 310 -5.15 2.91 -7.42
C PRO A 310 -4.90 3.12 -8.91
N TRP A 311 -4.80 4.38 -9.35
CA TRP A 311 -4.60 4.72 -10.76
C TRP A 311 -3.14 4.85 -11.14
N GLN A 312 -2.25 5.09 -10.17
CA GLN A 312 -0.83 5.16 -10.43
C GLN A 312 -0.26 3.78 -10.75
N SER A 313 -0.81 2.71 -10.15
CA SER A 313 -0.39 1.32 -10.34
C SER A 313 -1.36 0.48 -11.19
N PHE A 314 -2.04 1.11 -12.15
CA PHE A 314 -2.91 0.46 -13.13
C PHE A 314 -2.19 -0.65 -13.94
N PRO A 315 -2.88 -1.61 -14.58
CA PRO A 315 -4.33 -1.79 -14.61
C PRO A 315 -4.86 -2.48 -13.35
N LYS A 316 -6.02 -2.02 -12.87
CA LYS A 316 -6.74 -2.62 -11.74
C LYS A 316 -8.22 -2.70 -11.99
N ARG A 317 -8.87 -3.71 -11.42
CA ARG A 317 -10.34 -3.85 -11.46
C ARG A 317 -10.90 -4.18 -10.09
N TRP A 318 -11.83 -3.38 -9.61
CA TRP A 318 -12.68 -3.70 -8.47
C TRP A 318 -13.96 -4.33 -8.98
N TRP A 319 -14.41 -5.41 -8.38
CA TRP A 319 -15.63 -6.08 -8.83
C TRP A 319 -16.39 -6.77 -7.70
N THR A 320 -17.68 -6.96 -7.92
CA THR A 320 -18.53 -7.77 -7.06
C THR A 320 -19.65 -8.40 -7.85
N ASN A 321 -20.13 -9.56 -7.39
CA ASN A 321 -21.33 -10.23 -7.87
C ASN A 321 -22.37 -10.41 -6.74
N GLY A 322 -22.28 -9.59 -5.69
CA GLY A 322 -23.08 -9.69 -4.45
C GLY A 322 -22.67 -10.83 -3.51
N ARG A 323 -21.96 -11.86 -3.99
CA ARG A 323 -21.47 -12.99 -3.18
C ARG A 323 -19.96 -12.96 -2.94
N GLN A 324 -19.24 -12.15 -3.70
CA GLN A 324 -17.82 -11.89 -3.52
C GLN A 324 -17.55 -10.40 -3.68
N ILE A 325 -16.56 -9.90 -2.94
CA ILE A 325 -15.91 -8.61 -3.22
C ILE A 325 -14.49 -8.91 -3.69
N GLY A 326 -14.14 -8.40 -4.86
CA GLY A 326 -12.91 -8.74 -5.56
C GLY A 326 -12.12 -7.52 -6.02
N LEU A 327 -10.81 -7.75 -6.10
CA LEU A 327 -9.82 -6.85 -6.67
C LEU A 327 -8.91 -7.66 -7.59
N ASP A 328 -8.83 -7.26 -8.84
CA ASP A 328 -7.76 -7.68 -9.71
C ASP A 328 -6.55 -6.77 -9.46
N LEU A 329 -5.48 -7.36 -8.91
CA LEU A 329 -4.19 -6.72 -8.65
C LEU A 329 -3.52 -6.30 -9.96
N TYR A 330 -3.68 -7.16 -10.97
CA TYR A 330 -3.43 -6.92 -12.38
C TYR A 330 -4.67 -7.39 -13.15
N ALA A 331 -5.33 -6.48 -13.87
CA ALA A 331 -6.56 -6.76 -14.60
C ALA A 331 -6.28 -7.08 -16.07
N ASP A 332 -7.00 -8.05 -16.62
CA ASP A 332 -7.07 -8.26 -18.07
C ASP A 332 -7.89 -7.12 -18.69
N VAL A 333 -7.21 -6.25 -19.42
CA VAL A 333 -7.80 -5.08 -20.09
C VAL A 333 -7.83 -5.22 -21.60
N SER A 334 -7.50 -6.40 -22.15
CA SER A 334 -7.68 -6.69 -23.57
C SER A 334 -9.11 -6.40 -24.10
N PRO A 335 -10.21 -6.57 -23.32
CA PRO A 335 -11.54 -6.19 -23.78
C PRO A 335 -11.77 -4.67 -23.91
N LEU A 336 -10.83 -3.85 -23.40
CA LEU A 336 -10.91 -2.39 -23.41
C LEU A 336 -10.02 -1.75 -24.50
N ALA A 337 -9.18 -2.55 -25.19
CA ALA A 337 -8.17 -2.07 -26.13
C ALA A 337 -8.77 -1.25 -27.30
N ASP A 338 -9.96 -1.63 -27.78
CA ASP A 338 -10.64 -0.98 -28.91
C ASP A 338 -11.55 0.20 -28.51
N THR A 339 -11.44 0.72 -27.28
CA THR A 339 -12.28 1.83 -26.83
C THR A 339 -11.96 3.11 -27.61
N PRO A 340 -12.91 3.72 -28.35
CA PRO A 340 -12.66 4.91 -29.16
C PRO A 340 -12.11 6.08 -28.33
N ASP A 341 -11.18 6.83 -28.94
CA ASP A 341 -10.52 7.97 -28.30
C ASP A 341 -11.39 9.26 -28.32
N ASP A 342 -12.62 9.15 -28.83
CA ASP A 342 -13.48 10.27 -29.25
C ASP A 342 -14.30 10.94 -28.13
N GLU A 343 -14.29 10.41 -26.91
CA GLU A 343 -14.99 11.06 -25.79
C GLU A 343 -14.22 12.28 -25.26
N GLY A 344 -14.91 13.34 -24.84
CA GLY A 344 -14.30 14.56 -24.29
C GLY A 344 -13.82 14.40 -22.84
N GLY A 345 -12.74 15.10 -22.47
CA GLY A 345 -12.16 15.17 -21.11
C GLY A 345 -10.64 15.19 -21.11
N ARG A 346 -10.00 15.23 -19.93
CA ARG A 346 -8.57 15.55 -19.81
C ARG A 346 -7.66 14.40 -20.29
N ARG A 347 -6.75 14.69 -21.22
CA ARG A 347 -5.64 13.83 -21.65
C ARG A 347 -4.45 13.94 -20.69
N TYR A 348 -3.53 12.97 -20.70
CA TYR A 348 -2.30 12.98 -19.90
C TYR A 348 -1.50 14.28 -20.11
N THR A 349 -1.50 14.80 -21.35
CA THR A 349 -0.89 16.10 -21.71
C THR A 349 -1.51 17.30 -21.00
N GLU A 350 -2.80 17.22 -20.64
CA GLU A 350 -3.56 18.31 -20.00
C GLU A 350 -3.52 18.23 -18.47
N ILE A 351 -3.12 17.07 -17.90
CA ILE A 351 -2.90 16.88 -16.46
C ILE A 351 -1.41 16.81 -16.09
N GLY A 352 -0.51 17.03 -17.05
CA GLY A 352 0.93 17.15 -16.82
C GLY A 352 1.64 15.82 -16.55
N TYR A 353 1.11 14.72 -17.09
CA TYR A 353 1.79 13.42 -17.10
C TYR A 353 2.48 13.17 -18.45
N GLU A 354 3.39 12.19 -18.45
CA GLU A 354 3.98 11.66 -19.67
C GLU A 354 3.10 10.57 -20.30
N PRO A 355 3.37 10.18 -21.56
CA PRO A 355 2.92 8.90 -22.11
C PRO A 355 3.20 7.75 -21.12
N HIS A 356 2.48 6.64 -21.25
CA HIS A 356 2.56 5.51 -20.31
C HIS A 356 2.53 4.17 -21.04
N PRO A 357 3.08 3.08 -20.48
CA PRO A 357 3.03 1.79 -21.14
C PRO A 357 1.58 1.31 -21.33
N ALA A 358 1.34 0.68 -22.47
CA ALA A 358 0.11 -0.06 -22.70
C ALA A 358 0.15 -1.40 -21.95
N HIS A 359 -0.98 -1.79 -21.36
CA HIS A 359 -1.11 -3.00 -20.54
C HIS A 359 -2.15 -3.99 -21.12
N ASP A 360 -2.39 -3.93 -22.42
CA ASP A 360 -3.27 -4.82 -23.20
C ASP A 360 -2.65 -6.19 -23.54
N GLU A 361 -1.51 -6.53 -22.91
CA GLU A 361 -0.82 -7.82 -23.02
C GLU A 361 -0.63 -8.45 -21.62
N PRO A 362 -0.43 -9.78 -21.52
CA PRO A 362 -0.06 -10.43 -20.26
C PRO A 362 1.15 -9.76 -19.61
N LEU A 363 1.10 -9.61 -18.28
CA LEU A 363 2.19 -9.06 -17.49
C LEU A 363 3.39 -10.01 -17.53
N ARG A 364 4.52 -9.51 -18.03
CA ARG A 364 5.81 -10.19 -17.90
C ARG A 364 6.45 -9.92 -16.54
N MET A 365 6.66 -10.98 -15.76
CA MET A 365 7.30 -10.94 -14.45
C MET A 365 8.60 -11.77 -14.48
N PRO A 366 9.79 -11.14 -14.63
CA PRO A 366 11.06 -11.85 -14.66
C PRO A 366 11.42 -12.46 -13.29
N GLN A 367 12.30 -13.47 -13.29
CA GLN A 367 12.75 -14.13 -12.07
C GLN A 367 13.37 -13.14 -11.09
N GLY A 368 12.96 -13.22 -9.84
CA GLY A 368 13.43 -12.38 -8.75
C GLY A 368 12.71 -11.04 -8.63
N MET A 369 11.81 -10.68 -9.55
CA MET A 369 10.97 -9.50 -9.41
C MET A 369 9.90 -9.74 -8.34
N ALA A 370 9.60 -8.72 -7.56
CA ALA A 370 8.44 -8.67 -6.68
C ALA A 370 7.50 -7.51 -7.06
N ARG A 371 6.31 -7.52 -6.47
CA ARG A 371 5.40 -6.36 -6.46
C ARG A 371 4.49 -6.35 -5.25
N THR A 372 4.51 -5.26 -4.50
CA THR A 372 3.71 -5.07 -3.29
C THR A 372 2.51 -4.17 -3.54
N HIS A 373 1.36 -4.59 -3.02
CA HIS A 373 0.10 -3.84 -3.02
C HIS A 373 -0.31 -3.49 -1.58
N GLU A 374 -0.65 -2.23 -1.33
CA GLU A 374 -1.22 -1.79 -0.03
C GLU A 374 -2.76 -1.74 -0.13
N LEU A 375 -3.41 -2.62 0.61
CA LEU A 375 -4.85 -2.88 0.59
C LEU A 375 -5.47 -2.56 1.95
N PHE A 376 -6.72 -2.13 1.95
CA PHE A 376 -7.50 -1.90 3.16
C PHE A 376 -8.84 -2.59 3.03
N LEU A 377 -9.22 -3.31 4.09
CA LEU A 377 -10.55 -3.91 4.23
C LEU A 377 -11.21 -3.32 5.47
N HIS A 378 -12.40 -2.76 5.29
CA HIS A 378 -13.23 -2.24 6.36
C HIS A 378 -14.52 -3.03 6.46
N PHE A 379 -14.83 -3.48 7.67
CA PHE A 379 -16.02 -4.25 8.00
C PHE A 379 -16.87 -3.44 8.97
N GLY A 380 -18.17 -3.32 8.73
CA GLY A 380 -19.02 -2.53 9.60
C GLY A 380 -20.46 -2.45 9.12
N ALA A 381 -21.15 -1.40 9.56
CA ALA A 381 -22.47 -1.05 9.05
C ALA A 381 -22.38 -0.38 7.67
N PRO A 382 -23.42 -0.51 6.82
CA PRO A 382 -23.47 0.17 5.52
C PRO A 382 -23.41 1.69 5.66
N ASP A 383 -22.63 2.33 4.79
CA ASP A 383 -22.65 3.79 4.63
C ASP A 383 -23.28 4.15 3.29
N THR A 384 -24.52 4.65 3.35
CA THR A 384 -25.28 5.04 2.16
C THR A 384 -24.78 6.33 1.51
N SER A 385 -23.81 7.03 2.12
CA SER A 385 -23.18 8.20 1.53
C SER A 385 -21.83 7.82 0.94
N SER A 386 -21.77 7.74 -0.39
CA SER A 386 -20.53 7.52 -1.12
C SER A 386 -19.44 8.54 -0.77
N VAL A 387 -19.82 9.77 -0.40
CA VAL A 387 -18.88 10.80 0.08
C VAL A 387 -18.22 10.39 1.40
N ARG A 388 -18.95 9.79 2.34
CA ARG A 388 -18.36 9.31 3.60
C ARG A 388 -17.48 8.07 3.39
N VAL A 389 -17.87 7.18 2.48
CA VAL A 389 -17.02 6.05 2.05
C VAL A 389 -15.73 6.58 1.42
N ASP A 390 -15.81 7.62 0.59
CA ASP A 390 -14.65 8.26 -0.02
C ASP A 390 -13.79 9.00 1.01
N GLN A 391 -14.37 9.67 2.01
CA GLN A 391 -13.63 10.24 3.14
C GLN A 391 -12.82 9.17 3.89
N TRP A 392 -13.42 8.00 4.14
CA TRP A 392 -12.67 6.86 4.67
C TRP A 392 -11.57 6.42 3.70
N GLY A 393 -11.85 6.29 2.41
CA GLY A 393 -10.86 5.92 1.39
C GLY A 393 -9.68 6.89 1.30
N LEU A 394 -9.92 8.19 1.34
CA LEU A 394 -8.91 9.25 1.39
C LEU A 394 -8.09 9.18 2.67
N SER A 395 -8.71 8.84 3.79
CA SER A 395 -7.99 8.67 5.06
C SER A 395 -6.96 7.53 5.01
N GLN A 396 -7.20 6.51 4.18
CA GLN A 396 -6.26 5.41 3.92
C GLN A 396 -5.24 5.77 2.83
N GLU A 397 -5.64 6.58 1.84
CA GLU A 397 -4.75 7.05 0.78
C GLU A 397 -3.64 7.97 1.32
N MET A 398 -4.01 8.84 2.26
CA MET A 398 -3.18 9.88 2.83
C MET A 398 -3.04 9.64 4.35
N PRO A 399 -2.06 8.80 4.78
CA PRO A 399 -1.89 8.47 6.19
C PRO A 399 -1.45 9.68 7.01
N LEU A 400 -1.73 9.63 8.30
CA LEU A 400 -1.18 10.59 9.25
C LEU A 400 0.33 10.41 9.39
N LEU A 401 1.07 11.51 9.27
CA LEU A 401 2.53 11.53 9.39
C LEU A 401 2.94 12.46 10.52
N LEU A 402 3.70 11.93 11.48
CA LEU A 402 4.24 12.71 12.59
C LEU A 402 5.47 13.49 12.13
N GLN A 403 5.37 14.82 12.12
CA GLN A 403 6.44 15.71 11.72
C GLN A 403 7.27 16.13 12.94
N VAL A 404 8.44 15.50 13.08
CA VAL A 404 9.46 15.89 14.05
C VAL A 404 10.26 17.10 13.51
N PRO A 405 10.60 18.11 14.33
CA PRO A 405 11.39 19.25 13.88
C PRO A 405 12.71 18.82 13.23
N SER A 406 13.05 19.34 12.05
CA SER A 406 14.24 18.90 11.31
C SER A 406 15.54 19.08 12.11
N GLN A 407 15.61 20.09 12.99
CA GLN A 407 16.74 20.31 13.89
C GLN A 407 17.00 19.11 14.83
N ARG A 408 15.95 18.39 15.25
CA ARG A 408 16.09 17.20 16.10
C ARG A 408 16.92 16.11 15.44
N PHE A 409 16.77 15.89 14.14
CA PHE A 409 17.56 14.91 13.41
C PHE A 409 19.04 15.32 13.29
N ALA A 410 19.32 16.63 13.21
CA ALA A 410 20.68 17.15 13.24
C ALA A 410 21.32 16.96 14.62
N ASP A 411 20.61 17.32 15.69
CA ASP A 411 21.12 17.31 17.06
C ASP A 411 21.42 15.88 17.56
N THR A 412 20.62 14.91 17.12
CA THR A 412 20.79 13.50 17.49
C THR A 412 21.92 12.80 16.72
N GLY A 413 22.33 13.35 15.58
CA GLY A 413 23.34 12.74 14.71
C GLY A 413 22.88 11.44 14.04
N VAL A 414 21.58 11.11 14.06
CA VAL A 414 21.06 9.82 13.56
C VAL A 414 21.32 9.59 12.08
N PHE A 415 21.52 10.63 11.28
CA PHE A 415 21.89 10.53 9.86
C PHE A 415 23.34 10.99 9.59
N GLY A 416 24.18 11.02 10.63
CA GLY A 416 25.49 11.65 10.56
C GLY A 416 25.36 13.15 10.26
N THR A 417 26.04 13.63 9.21
CA THR A 417 25.96 15.05 8.82
C THR A 417 24.60 15.34 8.19
N PHE A 418 23.74 16.01 8.96
CA PHE A 418 22.42 16.44 8.53
C PHE A 418 22.23 17.94 8.68
N GLN A 419 21.93 18.61 7.57
CA GLN A 419 21.55 20.02 7.57
C GLN A 419 20.03 20.12 7.73
N PRO A 420 19.52 20.71 8.82
CA PRO A 420 18.09 20.95 8.98
C PRO A 420 17.61 22.07 8.05
N PHE A 421 16.29 22.19 7.88
CA PHE A 421 15.69 23.29 7.14
C PHE A 421 15.89 24.61 7.87
N ARG A 422 16.26 25.67 7.14
CA ARG A 422 16.42 27.01 7.68
C ARG A 422 15.80 28.04 6.74
N GLU A 423 14.71 28.66 7.18
CA GLU A 423 14.01 29.69 6.41
C GLU A 423 14.94 30.83 5.97
N SER A 424 15.91 31.19 6.80
CA SER A 424 16.92 32.23 6.50
C SER A 424 17.80 31.94 5.29
N LEU A 425 17.80 30.71 4.76
CA LEU A 425 18.55 30.31 3.57
C LEU A 425 17.74 30.46 2.28
N TRP A 426 16.52 31.00 2.32
CA TRP A 426 15.76 31.28 1.10
C TRP A 426 16.55 32.19 0.12
N PRO A 427 16.58 31.90 -1.21
CA PRO A 427 15.80 30.91 -1.95
C PRO A 427 16.46 29.53 -2.09
N LEU A 428 17.59 29.25 -1.43
CA LEU A 428 18.27 27.94 -1.52
C LEU A 428 17.34 26.78 -1.12
N GLU A 429 16.56 26.94 -0.05
CA GLU A 429 15.61 25.92 0.39
C GLU A 429 14.56 25.59 -0.70
N LEU A 430 14.10 26.59 -1.44
CA LEU A 430 13.20 26.39 -2.58
C LEU A 430 13.89 25.60 -3.69
N SER A 431 15.14 25.94 -4.00
CA SER A 431 15.92 25.24 -5.03
C SER A 431 16.16 23.77 -4.67
N LEU A 432 16.51 23.48 -3.41
CA LEU A 432 16.69 22.12 -2.91
C LEU A 432 15.39 21.31 -2.99
N ARG A 433 14.26 21.91 -2.61
CA ARG A 433 12.94 21.27 -2.71
C ARG A 433 12.55 21.00 -4.17
N ARG A 434 12.85 21.91 -5.09
CA ARG A 434 12.53 21.76 -6.53
C ARG A 434 13.38 20.70 -7.23
N PHE A 435 14.56 20.38 -6.70
CA PHE A 435 15.41 19.31 -7.24
C PHE A 435 14.80 17.92 -7.05
N CYS A 436 13.90 17.75 -6.07
CA CYS A 436 13.18 16.50 -5.85
C CYS A 436 11.90 16.48 -6.70
N SER A 437 12.03 16.15 -7.99
CA SER A 437 10.91 15.96 -8.91
C SER A 437 10.22 14.62 -8.67
N SER A 438 8.89 14.60 -8.60
CA SER A 438 8.11 13.37 -8.54
C SER A 438 8.48 12.42 -9.70
N PRO A 439 8.63 11.11 -9.47
CA PRO A 439 8.87 10.15 -10.54
C PRO A 439 7.68 10.17 -11.53
N ASN A 440 7.97 10.07 -12.82
CA ASN A 440 6.98 10.14 -13.90
C ASN A 440 6.36 8.77 -14.23
N GLY A 441 6.98 7.66 -13.80
CA GLY A 441 6.54 6.29 -14.04
C GLY A 441 5.18 5.99 -13.43
N ARG A 442 4.29 5.41 -14.22
CA ARG A 442 2.96 4.93 -13.84
C ARG A 442 2.69 3.60 -14.52
N GLY A 443 1.89 2.76 -13.89
CA GLY A 443 1.60 1.40 -14.33
C GLY A 443 2.06 0.37 -13.30
N PHE A 444 1.74 -0.90 -13.57
CA PHE A 444 1.93 -1.98 -12.60
C PHE A 444 3.39 -2.10 -12.18
N VAL A 445 4.31 -2.03 -13.15
CA VAL A 445 5.76 -2.11 -12.94
C VAL A 445 6.35 -0.74 -12.60
N ASN A 446 5.99 0.30 -13.37
CA ASN A 446 6.71 1.58 -13.36
C ASN A 446 6.35 2.55 -12.21
N ASP A 447 5.23 2.35 -11.49
CA ASP A 447 4.84 3.31 -10.43
C ASP A 447 5.90 3.39 -9.34
N GLY A 448 6.52 4.56 -9.23
CA GLY A 448 7.61 4.85 -8.30
C GLY A 448 8.93 5.24 -8.97
N ASP A 449 9.12 4.95 -10.26
CA ASP A 449 10.40 5.22 -10.95
C ASP A 449 10.33 6.36 -11.97
N VAL A 450 11.50 6.82 -12.40
CA VAL A 450 11.69 7.70 -13.55
C VAL A 450 11.85 6.85 -14.80
N VAL A 451 10.96 7.04 -15.76
CA VAL A 451 10.90 6.25 -16.98
C VAL A 451 10.99 7.12 -18.22
N GLN A 452 11.53 6.56 -19.29
CA GLN A 452 11.38 7.08 -20.65
C GLN A 452 10.38 6.19 -21.39
N ILE A 453 9.31 6.78 -21.92
CA ILE A 453 8.32 6.05 -22.71
C ILE A 453 8.53 6.33 -24.20
N GLU A 454 8.44 5.30 -25.02
CA GLU A 454 8.48 5.44 -26.48
C GLU A 454 7.36 4.64 -27.16
N ARG A 455 7.20 4.86 -28.46
CA ARG A 455 6.32 4.03 -29.29
C ARG A 455 7.16 3.01 -30.04
N ASP A 456 6.76 1.76 -29.97
CA ASP A 456 7.34 0.69 -30.78
C ASP A 456 6.94 0.85 -32.27
N PRO A 457 7.50 0.05 -33.20
CA PRO A 457 7.16 0.09 -34.62
C PRO A 457 5.66 -0.12 -34.93
N ASP A 458 4.93 -0.80 -34.06
CA ASP A 458 3.49 -1.04 -34.15
C ASP A 458 2.66 0.11 -33.55
N GLY A 459 3.33 1.12 -33.00
CA GLY A 459 2.73 2.35 -32.48
C GLY A 459 2.27 2.27 -31.02
N ARG A 460 2.54 1.16 -30.33
CA ARG A 460 2.18 0.90 -28.93
C ARG A 460 3.17 1.59 -28.00
N GLN A 461 2.67 2.18 -26.92
CA GLN A 461 3.51 2.82 -25.91
C GLN A 461 4.17 1.75 -25.04
N ARG A 462 5.50 1.77 -24.94
CA ARG A 462 6.31 0.86 -24.11
C ARG A 462 7.28 1.64 -23.23
N THR A 463 7.64 1.03 -22.10
CA THR A 463 8.73 1.54 -21.26
C THR A 463 10.03 1.35 -22.00
N ARG A 464 10.57 2.43 -22.57
CA ARG A 464 11.89 2.40 -23.16
C ARG A 464 12.90 2.11 -22.06
N THR A 465 13.01 2.98 -21.07
CA THR A 465 14.01 2.78 -20.03
C THR A 465 13.49 3.22 -18.69
N THR A 466 14.07 2.66 -17.64
CA THR A 466 13.98 3.15 -16.27
C THR A 466 15.29 3.80 -15.88
N GLU A 467 15.26 4.68 -14.88
CA GLU A 467 16.48 5.14 -14.22
C GLU A 467 16.88 4.21 -13.07
N ASN A 468 16.04 3.22 -12.69
CA ASN A 468 16.22 2.39 -11.49
C ASN A 468 16.58 3.25 -10.27
N LEU A 469 15.95 4.43 -10.22
CA LEU A 469 16.15 5.45 -9.20
C LEU A 469 17.62 5.84 -8.95
N ALA A 470 18.43 5.80 -10.02
CA ALA A 470 19.82 6.25 -10.04
C ALA A 470 19.98 7.63 -9.38
N TYR A 471 21.14 7.87 -8.76
CA TYR A 471 21.47 9.09 -8.02
C TYR A 471 20.70 9.29 -6.71
N ASP A 472 20.21 8.21 -6.09
CA ASP A 472 19.59 8.25 -4.76
C ASP A 472 18.38 9.23 -4.70
N LEU A 473 17.56 9.28 -5.76
CA LEU A 473 16.36 10.14 -5.78
C LEU A 473 15.41 9.90 -4.59
N PRO A 474 15.07 8.64 -4.21
CA PRO A 474 14.18 8.39 -3.08
C PRO A 474 14.76 8.91 -1.77
N ARG A 475 16.07 8.72 -1.55
CA ARG A 475 16.80 9.26 -0.40
C ARG A 475 16.73 10.79 -0.38
N SER A 476 16.91 11.44 -1.53
CA SER A 476 16.83 12.89 -1.65
C SER A 476 15.43 13.41 -1.29
N MET A 477 14.37 12.77 -1.79
CA MET A 477 12.98 13.09 -1.44
C MET A 477 12.71 12.92 0.05
N LEU A 478 13.01 11.76 0.62
CA LEU A 478 12.75 11.45 2.03
C LEU A 478 13.56 12.37 2.96
N ARG A 479 14.80 12.69 2.59
CA ARG A 479 15.62 13.68 3.31
C ARG A 479 15.01 15.08 3.26
N GLN A 480 14.49 15.50 2.10
CA GLN A 480 13.82 16.79 1.98
C GLN A 480 12.45 16.80 2.68
N TYR A 481 11.75 15.67 2.77
CA TYR A 481 10.58 15.53 3.63
C TYR A 481 10.96 15.76 5.10
N VAL A 482 11.98 15.08 5.62
CA VAL A 482 12.46 15.27 7.01
C VAL A 482 12.90 16.71 7.27
N ARG A 483 13.46 17.40 6.27
CA ARG A 483 13.82 18.83 6.37
C ARG A 483 12.58 19.74 6.41
N SER A 484 11.69 19.61 5.43
CA SER A 484 10.65 20.61 5.12
C SER A 484 9.26 20.27 5.67
N GLY A 485 8.97 19.00 5.92
CA GLY A 485 7.62 18.51 6.21
C GLY A 485 6.68 18.40 5.01
N ASP A 486 7.16 18.61 3.78
CA ASP A 486 6.33 18.48 2.58
C ASP A 486 5.93 17.01 2.37
N GLN A 487 4.72 16.65 2.79
CA GLN A 487 4.21 15.27 2.76
C GLN A 487 4.17 14.67 1.36
N ARG A 488 4.08 15.49 0.30
CA ARG A 488 4.16 14.99 -1.08
C ARG A 488 5.50 14.30 -1.33
N LEU A 489 6.59 14.80 -0.76
CA LEU A 489 7.91 14.17 -0.88
C LEU A 489 7.97 12.83 -0.15
N MET A 490 7.23 12.68 0.96
CA MET A 490 7.09 11.39 1.63
C MET A 490 6.34 10.40 0.76
N TRP A 491 5.18 10.78 0.21
CA TRP A 491 4.35 9.84 -0.58
C TRP A 491 5.05 9.39 -1.88
N GLU A 492 5.69 10.32 -2.59
CA GLU A 492 6.41 9.98 -3.82
C GLU A 492 7.73 9.26 -3.52
N GLY A 493 8.42 9.62 -2.44
CA GLY A 493 9.62 8.91 -1.98
C GLY A 493 9.31 7.49 -1.49
N GLU A 494 8.19 7.27 -0.82
CA GLU A 494 7.67 5.96 -0.42
C GLU A 494 7.37 5.10 -1.65
N ALA A 495 6.64 5.63 -2.64
CA ALA A 495 6.37 4.92 -3.89
C ALA A 495 7.67 4.52 -4.61
N ALA A 496 8.66 5.41 -4.63
CA ALA A 496 9.96 5.13 -5.22
C ALA A 496 10.73 4.05 -4.45
N ILE A 497 10.74 4.08 -3.12
CA ILE A 497 11.35 3.01 -2.32
C ILE A 497 10.63 1.67 -2.54
N MET A 498 9.31 1.65 -2.65
CA MET A 498 8.57 0.42 -2.95
C MET A 498 8.94 -0.14 -4.33
N HIS A 499 9.09 0.72 -5.35
CA HIS A 499 9.59 0.28 -6.66
C HIS A 499 11.00 -0.28 -6.58
N LEU A 500 11.93 0.44 -5.93
CA LEU A 500 13.32 -0.01 -5.75
C LEU A 500 13.38 -1.37 -5.04
N MET A 501 12.59 -1.53 -3.98
CA MET A 501 12.55 -2.76 -3.19
C MET A 501 11.91 -3.90 -3.96
N ASP A 502 10.83 -3.67 -4.69
CA ASP A 502 10.06 -4.72 -5.33
C ASP A 502 10.62 -5.10 -6.71
N VAL A 503 10.81 -4.12 -7.57
CA VAL A 503 11.09 -4.30 -9.00
C VAL A 503 12.58 -4.31 -9.26
N ASP A 504 13.31 -3.34 -8.72
CA ASP A 504 14.73 -3.18 -9.03
C ASP A 504 15.66 -4.07 -8.19
N THR A 505 15.15 -4.73 -7.15
CA THR A 505 15.96 -5.62 -6.28
C THR A 505 15.72 -7.08 -6.62
N CYS A 506 16.80 -7.84 -6.76
CA CYS A 506 16.73 -9.29 -6.99
C CYS A 506 16.32 -10.03 -5.71
N HIS A 507 15.12 -10.62 -5.69
CA HIS A 507 14.64 -11.45 -4.57
C HIS A 507 14.94 -12.94 -4.74
N HIS A 508 15.18 -13.37 -5.97
CA HIS A 508 15.44 -14.78 -6.30
C HIS A 508 16.18 -14.88 -7.63
N GLN A 509 17.18 -15.75 -7.73
CA GLN A 509 17.87 -16.03 -8.98
C GLN A 509 18.57 -17.39 -8.92
N THR A 510 18.19 -18.33 -9.77
CA THR A 510 18.73 -19.70 -9.73
C THR A 510 20.15 -19.77 -10.27
N GLU A 511 20.41 -19.13 -11.41
CA GLU A 511 21.72 -19.24 -12.09
C GLU A 511 22.79 -18.40 -11.40
N HIS A 512 22.36 -17.35 -10.70
CA HIS A 512 23.20 -16.37 -10.03
C HIS A 512 22.68 -16.03 -8.61
N PRO A 513 22.74 -16.98 -7.67
CA PRO A 513 22.26 -16.76 -6.30
C PRO A 513 23.02 -15.63 -5.57
N GLU A 514 24.23 -15.30 -6.02
CA GLU A 514 25.01 -14.16 -5.53
C GLU A 514 24.41 -12.79 -5.87
N TRP A 515 23.38 -12.74 -6.72
CA TRP A 515 22.68 -11.51 -7.08
C TRP A 515 21.58 -11.13 -6.09
N ILE A 516 21.12 -12.09 -5.27
CA ILE A 516 20.00 -11.88 -4.34
C ILE A 516 20.32 -10.76 -3.34
N GLY A 517 19.39 -9.82 -3.21
CA GLY A 517 19.53 -8.59 -2.42
C GLY A 517 20.32 -7.47 -3.11
N GLY A 518 20.83 -7.70 -4.32
CA GLY A 518 21.45 -6.69 -5.17
C GLY A 518 20.45 -6.03 -6.12
N PRO A 519 20.73 -4.79 -6.58
CA PRO A 519 19.87 -4.13 -7.56
C PRO A 519 20.17 -4.63 -8.97
N TYR A 520 19.15 -4.81 -9.80
CA TYR A 520 19.30 -5.05 -11.23
C TYR A 520 19.88 -3.82 -11.94
N PHE A 521 20.57 -4.04 -13.06
CA PHE A 521 21.17 -2.97 -13.85
C PHE A 521 20.09 -2.09 -14.50
N GLU A 522 20.38 -0.78 -14.65
CA GLU A 522 19.46 0.29 -15.12
C GLU A 522 18.92 0.15 -16.56
N TRP A 523 19.05 -1.04 -17.17
CA TRP A 523 18.45 -1.40 -18.47
C TRP A 523 18.04 -2.89 -18.51
N SER A 524 17.82 -3.52 -17.36
CA SER A 524 17.42 -4.94 -17.26
C SER A 524 16.04 -5.07 -16.65
N GLN A 525 15.33 -6.16 -16.97
CA GLN A 525 13.96 -6.46 -16.50
C GLN A 525 12.86 -5.51 -17.04
N ASN A 526 12.44 -5.71 -18.30
CA ASN A 526 11.36 -4.95 -18.98
C ASN A 526 11.77 -3.55 -19.50
N HIS A 527 13.06 -3.36 -19.86
CA HIS A 527 13.63 -2.10 -20.34
C HIS A 527 14.31 -2.26 -21.71
N HIS A 528 13.95 -1.40 -22.67
CA HIS A 528 14.54 -1.23 -24.00
C HIS A 528 15.68 -0.18 -24.03
N TYR A 529 16.93 -0.58 -24.24
CA TYR A 529 17.94 0.30 -24.83
C TYR A 529 18.27 -0.18 -26.25
N SER A 530 18.72 0.73 -27.13
CA SER A 530 18.85 0.48 -28.58
C SER A 530 19.76 -0.68 -28.99
N ASP A 531 20.52 -1.25 -28.06
CA ASP A 531 21.42 -2.40 -28.23
C ASP A 531 21.36 -3.42 -27.07
N THR A 532 20.37 -3.33 -26.16
CA THR A 532 20.15 -4.31 -25.09
C THR A 532 19.01 -5.25 -25.44
N ASP A 533 19.28 -6.55 -25.29
CA ASP A 533 18.30 -7.62 -25.43
C ASP A 533 17.43 -7.69 -24.17
N GLU A 534 16.11 -7.55 -24.32
CA GLU A 534 15.11 -7.53 -23.24
C GLU A 534 15.10 -8.81 -22.39
N GLU A 535 15.55 -9.91 -22.99
CA GLU A 535 15.67 -11.22 -22.36
C GLU A 535 17.01 -11.36 -21.61
N LYS A 536 17.97 -10.47 -21.86
CA LYS A 536 19.31 -10.58 -21.31
C LYS A 536 19.37 -10.04 -19.88
N LEU A 537 19.30 -10.97 -18.94
CA LEU A 537 19.61 -10.73 -17.53
C LEU A 537 20.99 -10.09 -17.39
N SER A 538 21.03 -8.98 -16.64
CA SER A 538 22.28 -8.32 -16.25
C SER A 538 22.34 -8.26 -14.74
N GLY A 539 23.38 -8.90 -14.18
CA GLY A 539 23.58 -8.97 -12.74
C GLY A 539 23.79 -7.63 -12.05
N PRO A 540 23.81 -7.62 -10.71
CA PRO A 540 23.97 -6.42 -9.94
C PRO A 540 25.29 -5.77 -10.27
N ARG A 541 25.20 -4.48 -10.56
CA ARG A 541 26.34 -3.59 -10.66
C ARG A 541 26.26 -2.60 -9.52
N THR A 542 27.37 -1.92 -9.25
CA THR A 542 27.31 -0.69 -8.45
C THR A 542 26.44 0.30 -9.22
N SER A 543 25.13 0.28 -8.97
CA SER A 543 24.22 1.30 -9.45
C SER A 543 24.50 2.59 -8.67
N HIS A 544 24.07 3.71 -9.22
CA HIS A 544 24.09 4.99 -8.50
C HIS A 544 23.03 5.07 -7.38
N THR A 545 22.43 3.93 -7.01
CA THR A 545 21.38 3.78 -6.00
C THR A 545 21.89 2.91 -4.87
N TRP A 546 22.01 3.47 -3.67
CA TRP A 546 22.48 2.71 -2.51
C TRP A 546 21.30 2.05 -1.79
N LEU A 547 21.21 0.71 -1.83
CA LEU A 547 20.16 -0.05 -1.12
C LEU A 547 20.18 0.13 0.40
N GLY A 548 21.30 0.60 0.96
CA GLY A 548 21.42 0.95 2.39
C GLY A 548 21.03 2.39 2.73
N SER A 549 20.48 3.18 1.79
CA SER A 549 20.42 4.66 1.85
C SER A 549 19.56 5.30 2.95
N LEU A 550 18.81 4.51 3.71
CA LEU A 550 18.10 4.96 4.91
C LEU A 550 18.87 4.74 6.22
N LEU A 551 20.04 4.09 6.19
CA LEU A 551 20.90 3.85 7.37
C LEU A 551 21.82 5.02 7.73
#